data_AF-A0A1V6MLZ7-F1
#
_entry.id   AF-A0A1V6MLZ7-F1
#
_cell.length_a   1.000
_cell.length_b   1.000
_cell.length_c   1.000
_cell.angle_alpha   90.00
_cell.angle_beta   90.00
_cell.angle_gamma   90.00
#
_symmetry.space_group_name_H-M   'P 1'
#
loop_
_entity.id
_entity.type
_entity.pdbx_description
1 polymer ?
#
loop_
_entity_poly.entity_id
_entity_poly.type
_entity_poly.pdbx_seq_one_letter_code
_entity_poly.pdbx_strand_id
1 'polypeptide(L)'
;MEVSFTTAAAHSLPAAILVEVGDGERWAPVTGAAVAWADTSDRPAVVTFDASAVVTFDAVRGSRPRLTLTSSRPGEVQGAVRISRLEA
;
A
#
# COMPACT_ATOMS: atom_id res chain seq x y z
N MET A 1 -9.96 1.53 2.93
CA MET A 1 -9.50 0.93 1.65
C MET A 1 -8.65 -0.30 1.95
N GLU A 2 -8.54 -1.22 1.01
CA GLU A 2 -7.65 -2.38 1.09
C GLU A 2 -6.66 -2.39 -0.08
N VAL A 3 -5.39 -2.69 0.22
CA VAL A 3 -4.30 -2.77 -0.76
C VAL A 3 -3.60 -4.11 -0.60
N SER A 4 -3.48 -4.88 -1.67
CA SER A 4 -2.66 -6.10 -1.69
C SER A 4 -1.37 -5.88 -2.47
N PHE A 5 -0.29 -6.44 -1.93
CA PHE A 5 1.04 -6.38 -2.50
C PHE A 5 1.53 -7.76 -2.89
N THR A 6 2.23 -7.82 -4.02
CA THR A 6 3.04 -8.97 -4.40
C THR A 6 4.36 -8.90 -3.64
N THR A 7 4.71 -9.96 -2.91
CA THR A 7 6.06 -10.18 -2.37
C THR A 7 6.71 -11.32 -3.13
N ALA A 8 7.89 -11.07 -3.70
CA ALA A 8 8.62 -12.03 -4.54
C ALA A 8 10.10 -11.64 -4.59
N ALA A 9 10.92 -12.36 -5.37
CA ALA A 9 12.37 -12.14 -5.44
C ALA A 9 12.82 -10.70 -5.72
N ALA A 10 12.01 -9.89 -6.41
CA ALA A 10 12.29 -8.46 -6.67
C ALA A 10 11.36 -7.50 -5.92
N HIS A 11 10.33 -8.00 -5.24
CA HIS A 11 9.27 -7.16 -4.66
C HIS A 11 9.16 -7.36 -3.15
N SER A 12 9.27 -6.27 -2.41
CA SER A 12 9.11 -6.26 -0.95
C SER A 12 7.91 -5.40 -0.55
N LEU A 13 7.42 -5.60 0.68
CA LEU A 13 6.48 -4.66 1.28
C LEU A 13 7.13 -3.28 1.41
N PRO A 14 6.36 -2.18 1.20
CA PRO A 14 6.85 -0.86 1.47
C PRO A 14 7.09 -0.69 2.99
N ALA A 15 8.10 0.10 3.36
CA ALA A 15 8.35 0.47 4.75
C ALA A 15 7.31 1.46 5.28
N ALA A 16 6.69 2.25 4.40
CA ALA A 16 5.66 3.21 4.76
C ALA A 16 4.65 3.41 3.62
N ILE A 17 3.42 3.71 4.01
CA ILE A 17 2.32 4.11 3.12
C ILE A 17 1.80 5.44 3.61
N LEU A 18 1.82 6.46 2.75
CA LEU A 18 1.15 7.73 2.97
C LEU A 18 -0.10 7.79 2.08
N VAL A 19 -1.21 8.23 2.66
CA VAL A 19 -2.46 8.46 1.95
C VAL A 19 -2.72 9.95 1.85
N GLU A 20 -2.98 10.41 0.63
CA GLU A 20 -3.39 11.77 0.33
C GLU A 20 -4.73 11.74 -0.40
N VAL A 21 -5.54 12.77 -0.20
CA VAL A 21 -6.77 12.98 -0.98
C VAL A 21 -6.66 14.29 -1.74
N GLY A 22 -7.12 14.27 -2.99
CA GLY A 22 -7.19 15.46 -3.82
C GLY A 22 -8.57 15.72 -4.40
N ASP A 23 -8.79 16.99 -4.70
CA ASP A 23 -9.96 17.52 -5.40
C ASP A 23 -9.72 17.78 -6.89
N GLY A 24 -8.49 17.55 -7.37
CA GLY A 24 -8.06 17.78 -8.74
C GLY A 24 -6.99 18.85 -8.88
N GLU A 25 -6.85 19.76 -7.90
CA GLU A 25 -5.83 20.80 -7.88
C GLU A 25 -4.78 20.61 -6.80
N ARG A 26 -5.18 20.10 -5.62
CA ARG A 26 -4.30 19.96 -4.47
C ARG A 26 -4.38 18.56 -3.88
N TRP A 27 -3.26 18.11 -3.31
CA TRP A 27 -3.17 16.88 -2.53
C TRP A 27 -2.94 17.26 -1.07
N ALA A 28 -3.76 16.70 -0.17
CA ALA A 28 -3.61 16.88 1.26
C ALA A 28 -3.50 15.51 1.95
N PRO A 29 -2.58 15.34 2.92
CA PRO A 29 -2.51 14.12 3.69
C PRO A 29 -3.81 13.92 4.47
N VAL A 30 -4.33 12.69 4.48
CA VAL A 30 -5.47 12.34 5.32
C VAL A 30 -5.05 12.27 6.79
N THR A 31 -5.97 12.54 7.70
CA THR A 31 -5.75 12.39 9.15
C THR A 31 -6.19 11.02 9.63
N GLY A 32 -5.69 10.61 10.80
CA GLY A 32 -6.06 9.33 11.42
C GLY A 32 -5.63 8.10 10.62
N ALA A 33 -4.65 8.23 9.71
CA ALA A 33 -4.19 7.13 8.89
C ALA A 33 -3.53 6.02 9.72
N ALA A 34 -4.05 4.80 9.61
CA ALA A 34 -3.48 3.61 10.21
C ALA A 34 -3.35 2.51 9.15
N VAL A 35 -2.26 1.75 9.23
CA VAL A 35 -1.98 0.60 8.36
C VAL A 35 -1.97 -0.65 9.23
N ALA A 36 -2.89 -1.56 8.94
CA ALA A 36 -2.90 -2.89 9.49
C ALA A 36 -2.44 -3.88 8.42
N TRP A 37 -1.27 -4.48 8.64
CA TRP A 37 -0.76 -5.55 7.79
C TRP A 37 -1.48 -6.85 8.13
N ALA A 38 -2.06 -7.50 7.13
CA ALA A 38 -2.48 -8.88 7.28
C ALA A 38 -1.26 -9.78 7.04
N ASP A 39 -0.94 -10.59 8.04
CA ASP A 39 0.00 -11.69 7.96
C ASP A 39 -0.34 -12.50 6.70
N THR A 40 0.69 -12.85 5.92
CA THR A 40 0.64 -13.55 4.62
C THR A 40 -0.69 -14.25 4.31
N SER A 41 -1.35 -13.85 3.21
CA SER A 41 -2.56 -14.48 2.68
C SER A 41 -2.46 -16.00 2.73
N ASP A 42 -3.51 -16.67 3.22
CA ASP A 42 -3.68 -18.13 3.41
C ASP A 42 -3.56 -18.99 2.12
N ARG A 43 -2.77 -18.55 1.13
CA ARG A 43 -2.52 -19.28 -0.12
C ARG A 43 -1.24 -20.10 0.02
N PRO A 44 -1.29 -21.42 -0.23
CA PRO A 44 -0.16 -22.31 -0.02
C PRO A 44 1.02 -21.95 -0.93
N ALA A 45 2.15 -21.63 -0.30
CA ALA A 45 3.53 -21.59 -0.80
C ALA A 45 3.73 -21.58 -2.33
N VAL A 46 3.50 -20.42 -2.95
CA VAL A 46 4.16 -20.03 -4.21
C VAL A 46 5.29 -19.07 -3.80
N VAL A 47 6.39 -19.01 -4.56
CA VAL A 47 7.50 -18.03 -4.35
C VAL A 47 7.01 -16.57 -4.29
N THR A 48 5.76 -16.35 -4.71
CA THR A 48 5.03 -15.09 -4.59
C THR A 48 3.98 -15.19 -3.49
N PHE A 49 4.03 -14.31 -2.49
CA PHE A 49 2.94 -14.15 -1.52
C PHE A 49 2.20 -12.85 -1.77
N ASP A 50 0.87 -12.91 -1.78
CA ASP A 50 0.04 -11.71 -1.68
C ASP A 50 -0.05 -11.33 -0.19
N ALA A 51 0.52 -10.18 0.17
CA ALA A 51 0.35 -9.60 1.50
C ALA A 51 -0.67 -8.47 1.41
N SER A 52 -1.73 -8.52 2.20
CA SER A 52 -2.74 -7.46 2.24
C SER A 52 -2.43 -6.45 3.35
N ALA A 53 -2.79 -5.19 3.10
CA ALA A 53 -2.80 -4.13 4.08
C ALA A 53 -4.17 -3.44 4.04
N VAL A 54 -4.80 -3.31 5.19
CA VAL A 54 -5.99 -2.46 5.36
C VAL A 54 -5.50 -1.08 5.76
N VAL A 55 -5.88 -0.06 4.99
CA VAL A 55 -5.56 1.34 5.28
C VAL A 55 -6.85 2.07 5.65
N THR A 56 -6.91 2.51 6.91
CA THR A 56 -8.03 3.27 7.47
C THR A 56 -7.59 4.71 7.71
N PHE A 57 -8.51 5.67 7.54
CA PHE A 57 -8.29 7.09 7.77
C PHE A 57 -9.64 7.76 8.03
N ASP A 58 -9.62 8.97 8.56
CA ASP A 58 -10.84 9.74 8.81
C ASP A 58 -11.62 9.98 7.52
N ALA A 59 -12.94 10.09 7.61
CA ALA A 59 -13.77 10.38 6.46
C ALA A 59 -13.37 11.74 5.84
N VAL A 60 -12.86 11.69 4.61
CA VAL A 60 -12.43 12.86 3.85
C VAL A 60 -13.38 13.15 2.69
N ARG A 61 -13.61 14.44 2.41
CA ARG A 61 -14.30 14.88 1.19
C ARG A 61 -13.26 15.08 0.09
N GLY A 62 -13.28 14.21 -0.90
CA GLY A 62 -12.44 14.29 -2.10
C GLY A 62 -12.68 13.06 -2.98
N SER A 63 -12.41 13.18 -4.27
CA SER A 63 -12.76 12.15 -5.26
C SER A 63 -11.57 11.34 -5.74
N ARG A 64 -10.35 11.69 -5.32
CA ARG A 64 -9.11 11.08 -5.79
C ARG A 64 -8.21 10.73 -4.61
N PRO A 65 -8.16 9.46 -4.17
CA PRO A 65 -7.11 9.01 -3.26
C PRO A 65 -5.79 8.82 -4.01
N ARG A 66 -4.67 9.12 -3.35
CA ARG A 66 -3.32 8.84 -3.81
C ARG A 66 -2.56 8.08 -2.72
N LEU A 67 -1.86 7.03 -3.13
CA LEU A 67 -0.93 6.29 -2.29
C LEU A 67 0.50 6.67 -2.66
N THR A 68 1.27 7.06 -1.66
CA THR A 68 2.72 7.21 -1.77
C THR A 68 3.38 6.10 -0.96
N LEU A 69 4.16 5.25 -1.64
CA LEU A 69 4.79 4.06 -1.07
C LEU A 69 6.30 4.29 -0.92
N THR A 70 6.82 4.09 0.28
CA THR A 70 8.26 4.15 0.54
C THR A 70 8.84 2.74 0.46
N SER A 71 9.79 2.51 -0.45
CA SER A 71 10.50 1.23 -0.52
C SER A 71 11.20 0.92 0.81
N SER A 72 11.13 -0.33 1.25
CA SER A 72 11.92 -0.82 2.38
C SER A 72 13.38 -1.12 2.06
N ARG A 73 13.73 -1.18 0.76
CA ARG A 73 15.08 -1.52 0.26
C ARG A 73 15.47 -0.62 -0.92
N PRO A 74 15.58 0.71 -0.72
CA PRO A 74 15.82 1.64 -1.80
C PRO A 74 17.16 1.37 -2.50
N GLY A 75 17.13 1.30 -3.83
CA GLY A 75 18.32 1.04 -4.66
C GLY A 75 18.70 -0.44 -4.81
N GLU A 76 18.04 -1.36 -4.09
CA GLU A 76 18.26 -2.79 -4.21
C GLU A 76 17.30 -3.43 -5.24
N VAL A 77 17.67 -4.60 -5.76
CA VAL A 77 16.80 -5.40 -6.64
C VAL A 77 15.47 -5.74 -5.95
N GLN A 78 15.50 -5.99 -4.64
CA GLN A 78 14.32 -6.27 -3.82
C GLN A 78 13.52 -5.01 -3.44
N GLY A 79 13.96 -3.83 -3.88
CA GLY A 79 13.38 -2.54 -3.55
C GLY A 79 12.10 -2.19 -4.30
N ALA A 80 11.72 -2.97 -5.32
CA ALA A 80 10.50 -2.69 -6.06
C ALA A 80 9.27 -2.98 -5.18
N VAL A 81 8.23 -2.18 -5.35
CA VAL A 81 6.93 -2.39 -4.70
C VAL A 81 5.90 -2.61 -5.79
N ARG A 82 5.09 -3.65 -5.65
CA ARG A 82 4.04 -4.00 -6.62
C ARG A 82 2.71 -4.19 -5.91
N ILE A 83 1.73 -3.38 -6.30
CA ILE A 83 0.33 -3.57 -5.91
C ILE A 83 -0.30 -4.62 -6.84
N SER A 84 -0.87 -5.67 -6.28
CA SER A 84 -1.67 -6.68 -7.02
C SER A 84 -3.16 -6.37 -7.01
N ARG A 85 -3.65 -5.65 -6.00
CA ARG A 85 -5.05 -5.20 -5.91
C ARG A 85 -5.18 -3.92 -5.10
N LEU A 86 -6.13 -3.08 -5.46
CA LEU A 86 -6.53 -1.88 -4.74
C LEU A 86 -8.06 -1.78 -4.75
N GLU A 87 -8.67 -1.73 -3.56
CA GLU A 87 -10.12 -1.61 -3.36
C GLU A 87 -10.40 -0.43 -2.43
N ALA A 88 -11.31 0.46 -2.84
CA ALA A 88 -11.60 1.72 -2.16
C ALA A 88 -13.08 1.85 -1.82
#